data_AF-A0A8S1GXF9-F1
#
_entry.id   AF-A0A8S1GXF9-F1
#
_cell.length_a   1.000
_cell.length_b   1.000
_cell.length_c   1.000
_cell.angle_alpha   90.00
_cell.angle_beta   90.00
_cell.angle_gamma   90.00
#
_symmetry.space_group_name_H-M   'P 1'
#
loop_
_entity.id
_entity.type
_entity.pdbx_description
1 polymer ?
#
loop_
_entity_poly.entity_id
_entity_poly.type
_entity_poly.pdbx_seq_one_letter_code
_entity_poly.pdbx_strand_id
1 'polypeptide(L)'
;MLNSGFLLLVSFSIGVRANIFDCYPELRAKLEDRPKTQNKGEGRQEDLYGGYGGGHGGGHNNGNHGGHPGYPGGHQEASCPTGWESYKRKGNRIWCYKVNKIRTVWEKAQLLCQAEGASLSGFESDEEYVALQAYLLKNLGKSQVFLGAKRRAVCNTKPEDDPYNENAASPCSKENLFEWVNGVSNNNLVISRHWDPINPSNKKHHEYCLTIMNYGYVNNNMINDIDCAPRKLPFVCGKFAKAI
;
A
#
# COMPACT_ATOMS: atom_id res chain seq x y z
N MET A 1 -27.10 1.91 -69.66
CA MET A 1 -27.56 2.54 -68.42
C MET A 1 -26.54 2.20 -67.34
N LEU A 2 -25.69 3.17 -67.02
CA LEU A 2 -24.68 3.10 -65.97
C LEU A 2 -25.39 3.20 -64.61
N ASN A 3 -25.12 2.30 -63.68
CA ASN A 3 -25.58 2.47 -62.30
C ASN A 3 -24.38 2.66 -61.39
N SER A 4 -24.27 3.89 -60.90
CA SER A 4 -23.19 4.46 -60.11
C SER A 4 -23.16 3.88 -58.69
N GLY A 5 -21.95 3.80 -58.14
CA GLY A 5 -21.67 3.31 -56.80
C GLY A 5 -22.24 4.20 -55.69
N PHE A 6 -22.41 3.58 -54.52
CA PHE A 6 -22.63 4.26 -53.26
C PHE A 6 -21.49 3.85 -52.32
N LEU A 7 -20.49 4.73 -52.19
CA LEU A 7 -19.52 4.69 -51.09
C LEU A 7 -20.24 5.14 -49.81
N LEU A 8 -20.35 4.24 -48.83
CA LEU A 8 -20.70 4.61 -47.46
C LEU A 8 -19.44 5.16 -46.77
N LEU A 9 -19.33 6.48 -46.74
CA LEU A 9 -18.41 7.20 -45.84
C LEU A 9 -18.99 7.11 -44.42
N VAL A 10 -18.36 6.33 -43.56
CA VAL A 10 -18.62 6.38 -42.11
C VAL A 10 -17.79 7.54 -41.54
N SER A 11 -18.42 8.69 -41.38
CA SER A 11 -17.83 9.84 -40.70
C SER A 11 -17.67 9.54 -39.20
N PHE A 12 -16.43 9.54 -38.70
CA PHE A 12 -16.15 9.58 -37.27
C PHE A 12 -16.49 10.97 -36.74
N SER A 13 -17.65 11.11 -36.10
CA SER A 13 -17.88 12.25 -35.20
C SER A 13 -17.04 12.04 -33.94
N ILE A 14 -16.07 12.94 -33.74
CA ILE A 14 -15.31 13.07 -32.49
C ILE A 14 -16.30 13.46 -31.40
N GLY A 15 -16.76 12.46 -30.65
CA GLY A 15 -17.65 12.62 -29.51
C GLY A 15 -16.91 13.30 -28.35
N VAL A 16 -17.47 14.42 -27.93
CA VAL A 16 -17.10 15.25 -26.77
C VAL A 16 -16.79 14.38 -25.55
N ARG A 17 -15.67 14.66 -24.87
CA ARG A 17 -15.34 14.05 -23.58
C ARG A 17 -16.49 14.34 -22.60
N ALA A 18 -17.28 13.33 -22.24
CA ALA A 18 -18.20 13.44 -21.13
C ALA A 18 -17.41 13.83 -19.88
N ASN A 19 -17.76 14.96 -19.28
CA ASN A 19 -17.08 15.43 -18.09
C ASN A 19 -17.55 14.57 -16.92
N ILE A 20 -16.66 14.17 -16.03
CA ILE A 20 -16.99 13.25 -14.92
C ILE A 20 -18.14 13.80 -14.03
N PHE A 21 -18.36 15.12 -14.10
CA PHE A 21 -19.43 15.86 -13.41
C PHE A 21 -20.83 15.65 -14.01
N ASP A 22 -20.96 15.20 -15.25
CA ASP A 22 -22.26 14.95 -15.89
C ASP A 22 -22.91 13.65 -15.37
N CYS A 23 -22.13 12.77 -14.72
CA CYS A 23 -22.60 11.50 -14.17
C CYS A 23 -22.98 11.57 -12.67
N TYR A 24 -22.65 12.65 -11.95
CA TYR A 24 -22.80 12.73 -10.48
C TYR A 24 -23.24 14.13 -10.01
N PRO A 25 -24.54 14.48 -10.08
CA PRO A 25 -25.04 15.80 -9.69
C PRO A 25 -24.78 16.13 -8.21
N GLU A 26 -24.76 15.12 -7.34
CA GLU A 26 -24.48 15.23 -5.89
C GLU A 26 -23.06 15.75 -5.57
N LEU A 27 -22.08 15.48 -6.44
CA LEU A 27 -20.67 15.90 -6.24
C LEU A 27 -20.45 17.38 -6.57
N ARG A 28 -21.29 17.96 -7.43
CA ARG A 28 -21.20 19.37 -7.84
C ARG A 28 -21.50 20.31 -6.67
N ALA A 29 -22.55 20.04 -5.92
CA ALA A 29 -22.97 20.84 -4.77
C ALA A 29 -21.90 20.93 -3.67
N LYS A 30 -21.09 19.87 -3.48
CA LYS A 30 -20.02 19.83 -2.46
C LYS A 30 -18.72 20.52 -2.87
N LEU A 31 -18.56 20.85 -4.15
CA LEU A 31 -17.38 21.55 -4.67
C LEU A 31 -17.59 23.06 -4.73
N GLU A 32 -18.82 23.51 -4.96
CA GLU A 32 -19.17 24.94 -5.04
C GLU A 32 -19.20 25.62 -3.66
N ASP A 33 -19.39 24.85 -2.58
CA ASP A 33 -19.48 25.37 -1.20
C ASP A 33 -18.13 25.39 -0.44
N ARG A 34 -17.01 25.15 -1.14
CA ARG A 34 -15.68 25.23 -0.49
C ARG A 34 -15.16 26.67 -0.46
N PRO A 35 -14.81 27.22 0.73
CA PRO A 35 -14.12 28.50 0.81
C PRO A 35 -12.76 28.43 0.11
N LYS A 36 -12.51 29.36 -0.81
CA LYS A 36 -11.21 29.51 -1.48
C LYS A 36 -10.23 30.18 -0.51
N THR A 37 -9.31 29.42 0.07
CA THR A 37 -8.21 29.98 0.85
C THR A 37 -7.20 30.65 -0.09
N GLN A 38 -7.05 31.98 0.06
CA GLN A 38 -6.02 32.77 -0.61
C GLN A 38 -4.65 32.50 0.01
N ASN A 39 -3.68 32.15 -0.83
CA ASN A 39 -2.26 32.24 -0.49
C ASN A 39 -1.79 33.69 -0.64
N LYS A 40 -1.17 34.24 0.41
CA LYS A 40 -0.22 35.36 0.30
C LYS A 40 1.04 34.98 1.08
N GLY A 41 2.17 34.98 0.37
CA GLY A 41 3.50 34.82 0.94
C GLY A 41 4.17 36.15 1.28
N GLU A 42 5.38 36.01 1.85
CA GLU A 42 6.45 37.02 2.08
C GLU A 42 6.11 38.14 3.09
N GLY A 43 6.93 38.52 4.08
CA GLY A 43 8.28 38.19 4.53
C GLY A 43 8.73 39.27 5.54
N ARG A 44 9.90 39.05 6.18
CA ARG A 44 10.81 40.03 6.85
C ARG A 44 10.63 40.38 8.35
N GLN A 45 11.55 39.83 9.17
CA GLN A 45 12.57 40.49 10.03
C GLN A 45 12.16 41.31 11.28
N GLU A 46 12.81 40.95 12.42
CA GLU A 46 13.32 41.75 13.58
C GLU A 46 12.38 42.80 14.21
N ASP A 47 12.24 43.04 15.51
CA ASP A 47 12.94 42.83 16.77
C ASP A 47 11.88 43.03 17.88
N LEU A 48 12.12 42.59 19.13
CA LEU A 48 11.84 43.39 20.35
C LEU A 48 12.07 42.58 21.65
N TYR A 49 13.21 42.90 22.28
CA TYR A 49 13.42 43.13 23.72
C TYR A 49 13.02 42.08 24.77
N GLY A 50 14.06 41.59 25.46
CA GLY A 50 14.18 41.85 26.91
C GLY A 50 14.43 40.65 27.82
N GLY A 51 15.54 40.68 28.57
CA GLY A 51 15.62 40.03 29.89
C GLY A 51 16.94 39.33 30.22
N TYR A 52 17.90 40.10 30.71
CA TYR A 52 19.14 39.62 31.35
C TYR A 52 18.84 38.90 32.67
N GLY A 53 19.58 37.83 32.96
CA GLY A 53 19.67 37.21 34.28
C GLY A 53 20.90 36.32 34.38
N GLY A 54 21.97 36.86 34.98
CA GLY A 54 23.24 36.16 35.21
C GLY A 54 23.20 35.22 36.44
N GLY A 55 24.22 34.37 36.54
CA GLY A 55 24.48 33.56 37.73
C GLY A 55 25.65 32.61 37.56
N HIS A 56 26.78 32.97 38.18
CA HIS A 56 28.00 32.17 38.31
C HIS A 56 27.79 30.90 39.15
N GLY A 57 28.58 29.86 38.89
CA GLY A 57 28.77 28.75 39.83
C GLY A 57 29.60 27.61 39.27
N GLY A 58 30.91 27.60 39.58
CA GLY A 58 31.80 26.48 39.32
C GLY A 58 31.52 25.29 40.24
N GLY A 59 31.97 24.10 39.82
CA GLY A 59 31.90 22.89 40.63
C GLY A 59 32.34 21.66 39.86
N HIS A 60 33.63 21.34 39.95
CA HIS A 60 34.14 20.01 39.66
C HIS A 60 33.49 19.01 40.63
N ASN A 61 33.01 17.87 40.11
CA ASN A 61 32.90 16.64 40.89
C ASN A 61 33.11 15.43 39.99
N ASN A 62 34.24 14.75 40.24
CA ASN A 62 34.51 13.38 39.83
C ASN A 62 33.55 12.44 40.58
N GLY A 63 32.55 11.93 39.89
CA GLY A 63 31.66 10.87 40.36
C GLY A 63 32.06 9.54 39.75
N ASN A 64 32.95 8.81 40.44
CA ASN A 64 33.27 7.41 40.19
C ASN A 64 32.04 6.55 40.53
N HIS A 65 31.22 6.22 39.53
CA HIS A 65 30.13 5.25 39.69
C HIS A 65 30.65 3.85 39.35
N GLY A 66 30.70 3.03 40.40
CA GLY A 66 31.24 1.67 40.39
C GLY A 66 30.63 0.76 39.34
N GLY A 67 31.48 -0.14 38.85
CA GLY A 67 31.13 -1.19 37.90
C GLY A 67 30.01 -2.07 38.43
N HIS A 68 28.89 -2.04 37.72
CA HIS A 68 27.90 -3.11 37.79
C HIS A 68 28.53 -4.35 37.14
N PRO A 69 28.51 -5.54 37.78
CA PRO A 69 28.99 -6.75 37.14
C PRO A 69 28.16 -7.02 35.88
N GLY A 70 28.84 -7.05 34.74
CA GLY A 70 28.23 -7.26 33.43
C GLY A 70 27.53 -8.61 33.37
N TYR A 71 26.23 -8.58 33.11
CA TYR A 71 25.51 -9.75 32.63
C TYR A 71 25.95 -10.05 31.20
N PRO A 72 26.54 -11.21 30.89
CA PRO A 72 26.81 -11.63 29.53
C PRO A 72 25.53 -12.24 28.96
N GLY A 73 24.60 -11.37 28.59
CA GLY A 73 23.31 -11.74 28.03
C GLY A 73 22.96 -10.82 26.88
N GLY A 74 23.89 -10.65 25.93
CA GLY A 74 23.61 -9.94 24.69
C GLY A 74 22.61 -10.74 23.87
N HIS A 75 21.32 -10.49 24.07
CA HIS A 75 20.32 -10.88 23.07
C HIS A 75 20.69 -10.15 21.79
N GLN A 76 21.23 -10.88 20.81
CA GLN A 76 21.50 -10.35 19.49
C GLN A 76 20.21 -9.75 18.93
N GLU A 77 20.18 -8.42 18.77
CA GLU A 77 18.98 -7.76 18.26
C GLU A 77 18.71 -8.24 16.83
N ALA A 78 17.47 -8.69 16.60
CA ALA A 78 17.07 -9.09 15.26
C ALA A 78 17.18 -7.88 14.31
N SER A 79 17.71 -8.09 13.12
CA SER A 79 17.72 -7.03 12.11
C SER A 79 17.50 -7.56 10.70
N CYS A 80 17.16 -6.65 9.80
CA CYS A 80 16.93 -6.99 8.40
C CYS A 80 18.25 -7.19 7.66
N PRO A 81 18.32 -8.16 6.72
CA PRO A 81 19.49 -8.32 5.88
C PRO A 81 19.79 -7.04 5.10
N THR A 82 21.05 -6.85 4.70
CA THR A 82 21.45 -5.71 3.88
C THR A 82 20.57 -5.57 2.63
N GLY A 83 20.07 -4.35 2.38
CA GLY A 83 19.18 -4.04 1.26
C GLY A 83 17.70 -4.34 1.49
N TRP A 84 17.30 -4.73 2.70
CA TRP A 84 15.91 -4.88 3.11
C TRP A 84 15.50 -3.73 4.05
N GLU A 85 14.30 -3.18 3.85
CA GLU A 85 13.71 -2.14 4.68
C GLU A 85 13.04 -2.77 5.91
N SER A 86 13.35 -2.26 7.10
CA SER A 86 12.76 -2.76 8.35
C SER A 86 11.44 -2.07 8.67
N TYR A 87 10.46 -2.84 9.12
CA TYR A 87 9.22 -2.36 9.71
C TYR A 87 8.93 -3.09 11.02
N LYS A 88 8.56 -2.35 12.06
CA LYS A 88 8.30 -2.91 13.39
C LYS A 88 6.82 -3.27 13.52
N ARG A 89 6.52 -4.57 13.54
CA ARG A 89 5.19 -5.11 13.82
C ARG A 89 4.94 -5.26 15.33
N LYS A 90 3.70 -5.57 15.69
CA LYS A 90 3.29 -5.85 17.08
C LYS A 90 4.20 -6.90 17.74
N GLY A 91 4.49 -6.70 19.02
CA GLY A 91 5.38 -7.55 19.81
C GLY A 91 6.86 -7.36 19.51
N ASN A 92 7.27 -6.18 19.01
CA ASN A 92 8.64 -5.86 18.61
C ASN A 92 9.22 -6.78 17.52
N ARG A 93 8.37 -7.50 16.77
CA ARG A 93 8.80 -8.32 15.64
C ARG A 93 9.20 -7.40 14.49
N ILE A 94 10.40 -7.60 13.94
CA ILE A 94 10.86 -6.83 12.79
C ILE A 94 10.51 -7.60 11.51
N TRP A 95 9.73 -6.97 10.64
CA TRP A 95 9.41 -7.44 9.30
C TRP A 95 10.31 -6.72 8.29
N CYS A 96 10.83 -7.45 7.32
CA CYS A 96 11.81 -6.96 6.36
C CYS A 96 11.19 -6.96 4.97
N TYR A 97 11.14 -5.80 4.32
CA TYR A 97 10.63 -5.61 2.97
C TYR A 97 11.76 -5.52 1.95
N LYS A 98 11.54 -6.09 0.76
CA LYS A 98 12.40 -5.85 -0.41
C LYS A 98 11.55 -5.73 -1.67
N VAL A 99 11.60 -4.57 -2.31
CA VAL A 99 11.01 -4.38 -3.63
C VAL A 99 11.82 -5.12 -4.69
N ASN A 100 11.13 -5.78 -5.61
CA ASN A 100 11.69 -6.30 -6.85
C ASN A 100 11.04 -5.62 -8.06
N LYS A 101 11.88 -5.00 -8.91
CA LYS A 101 11.45 -4.29 -10.12
C LYS A 101 11.15 -5.22 -11.29
N ILE A 102 11.54 -6.50 -11.20
CA ILE A 102 11.24 -7.51 -12.23
C ILE A 102 9.73 -7.64 -12.37
N ARG A 103 9.25 -7.53 -13.61
CA ARG A 103 7.83 -7.72 -13.93
C ARG A 103 7.57 -9.16 -14.31
N THR A 104 6.79 -9.87 -13.50
CA THR A 104 6.45 -11.27 -13.75
C THR A 104 5.04 -11.57 -13.22
N VAL A 105 4.52 -12.77 -13.51
CA VAL A 105 3.22 -13.24 -12.98
C VAL A 105 3.34 -13.61 -11.50
N TRP A 106 2.21 -13.65 -10.79
CA TRP A 106 2.19 -13.81 -9.34
C TRP A 106 2.95 -15.06 -8.86
N GLU A 107 2.74 -16.21 -9.49
CA GLU A 107 3.37 -17.48 -9.11
C GLU A 107 4.90 -17.39 -9.21
N LYS A 108 5.41 -16.77 -10.28
CA LYS A 108 6.85 -16.60 -10.46
C LYS A 108 7.42 -15.55 -9.50
N ALA A 109 6.67 -14.51 -9.18
CA ALA A 109 7.07 -13.52 -8.18
C ALA A 109 7.20 -14.17 -6.78
N GLN A 110 6.25 -15.03 -6.41
CA GLN A 110 6.31 -15.81 -5.18
C GLN A 110 7.56 -16.71 -5.13
N LEU A 111 7.86 -17.44 -6.22
CA LEU A 111 9.08 -18.26 -6.31
C LEU A 111 10.37 -17.43 -6.17
N LEU A 112 10.40 -16.21 -6.74
CA LEU A 112 11.56 -15.32 -6.62
C LEU A 112 11.74 -14.83 -5.18
N CYS A 113 10.67 -14.53 -4.44
CA CYS A 113 10.78 -14.22 -3.02
C CYS A 113 11.25 -15.43 -2.20
N GLN A 114 10.76 -16.64 -2.52
CA GLN A 114 11.16 -17.87 -1.85
C GLN A 114 12.64 -18.21 -2.04
N ALA A 115 13.21 -17.92 -3.21
CA ALA A 115 14.64 -18.04 -3.45
C ALA A 115 15.51 -17.19 -2.51
N GLU A 116 14.95 -16.14 -1.91
CA GLU A 116 15.60 -15.29 -0.90
C GLU A 116 15.18 -15.62 0.55
N GLY A 117 14.53 -16.76 0.76
CA GLY A 117 13.98 -17.16 2.07
C GLY A 117 12.85 -16.26 2.55
N ALA A 118 12.08 -15.70 1.62
CA ALA A 118 10.98 -14.77 1.86
C ALA A 118 9.69 -15.26 1.16
N SER A 119 8.63 -14.47 1.23
CA SER A 119 7.41 -14.64 0.42
C SER A 119 6.94 -13.30 -0.11
N LEU A 120 6.00 -13.27 -1.06
CA LEU A 120 5.32 -12.02 -1.40
C LEU A 120 4.73 -11.42 -0.14
N SER A 121 4.98 -10.15 0.13
CA SER A 121 4.68 -9.56 1.42
C SER A 121 3.20 -9.21 1.56
N GLY A 122 2.77 -9.08 2.81
CA GLY A 122 1.52 -8.43 3.21
C GLY A 122 1.77 -7.36 4.28
N PHE A 123 0.71 -6.97 4.98
CA PHE A 123 0.68 -6.00 6.06
C PHE A 123 -0.32 -6.43 7.14
N GLU A 124 -0.09 -6.08 8.41
CA GLU A 124 -0.88 -6.47 9.59
C GLU A 124 -1.67 -5.29 10.21
N SER A 125 -1.40 -4.04 9.82
CA SER A 125 -2.11 -2.85 10.31
C SER A 125 -2.26 -1.76 9.24
N ASP A 126 -3.13 -0.78 9.50
CA ASP A 126 -3.32 0.37 8.61
C ASP A 126 -2.05 1.22 8.52
N GLU A 127 -1.30 1.35 9.62
CA GLU A 127 -0.01 2.05 9.64
C GLU A 127 1.03 1.33 8.79
N GLU A 128 1.04 -0.01 8.81
CA GLU A 128 1.93 -0.81 7.96
C GLU A 128 1.54 -0.69 6.49
N TYR A 129 0.25 -0.67 6.19
CA TYR A 129 -0.24 -0.43 4.84
C TYR A 129 0.23 0.92 4.29
N VAL A 130 0.10 2.00 5.07
CA VAL A 130 0.59 3.34 4.68
C VAL A 130 2.11 3.37 4.54
N ALA A 131 2.84 2.77 5.48
CA ALA A 131 4.30 2.69 5.42
C ALA A 131 4.76 1.90 4.18
N LEU A 132 4.09 0.79 3.87
CA LEU A 132 4.36 0.01 2.66
C LEU A 132 4.07 0.83 1.39
N GLN A 133 2.96 1.57 1.33
CA GLN A 133 2.71 2.48 0.20
C GLN A 133 3.83 3.49 0.01
N ALA A 134 4.28 4.15 1.08
CA ALA A 134 5.36 5.12 1.02
C ALA A 134 6.67 4.49 0.53
N TYR A 135 7.00 3.31 1.05
CA TYR A 135 8.16 2.52 0.64
C TYR A 135 8.09 2.15 -0.85
N LEU A 136 6.93 1.67 -1.33
CA LEU A 136 6.73 1.32 -2.73
C LEU A 136 6.82 2.55 -3.64
N LEU A 137 6.19 3.67 -3.26
CA LEU A 137 6.25 4.91 -4.03
C LEU A 137 7.69 5.42 -4.16
N LYS A 138 8.46 5.40 -3.06
CA LYS A 138 9.86 5.81 -3.04
C LYS A 138 10.73 4.96 -3.99
N ASN A 139 10.48 3.65 -4.05
CA ASN A 139 11.35 2.71 -4.78
C ASN A 139 10.93 2.42 -6.22
N LEU A 140 9.63 2.59 -6.54
CA LEU A 140 9.04 2.25 -7.84
C LEU A 140 8.39 3.45 -8.54
N GLY A 141 8.12 4.55 -7.83
CA GLY A 141 7.23 5.59 -8.32
C GLY A 141 5.79 5.08 -8.45
N LYS A 142 5.05 5.65 -9.41
CA LYS A 142 3.68 5.21 -9.70
C LYS A 142 3.68 3.80 -10.26
N SER A 143 3.04 2.85 -9.57
CA SER A 143 3.10 1.43 -9.90
C SER A 143 1.92 0.65 -9.33
N GLN A 144 1.73 -0.58 -9.82
CA GLN A 144 0.86 -1.57 -9.19
C GLN A 144 1.73 -2.78 -8.86
N VAL A 145 1.62 -3.28 -7.63
CA VAL A 145 2.60 -4.21 -7.04
C VAL A 145 1.86 -5.43 -6.48
N PHE A 146 2.36 -6.63 -6.78
CA PHE A 146 1.81 -7.87 -6.22
C PHE A 146 2.08 -7.99 -4.71
N LEU A 147 1.05 -8.49 -4.00
CA LEU A 147 1.07 -8.84 -2.59
C LEU A 147 0.87 -10.35 -2.39
N GLY A 148 1.22 -10.84 -1.21
CA GLY A 148 1.12 -12.25 -0.83
C GLY A 148 -0.25 -12.69 -0.36
N ALA A 149 -1.32 -12.29 -1.04
CA ALA A 149 -2.66 -12.79 -0.75
C ALA A 149 -3.30 -13.40 -2.01
N LYS A 150 -4.08 -14.46 -1.80
CA LYS A 150 -4.90 -15.09 -2.84
C LYS A 150 -6.37 -15.13 -2.42
N ARG A 151 -7.25 -15.08 -3.41
CA ARG A 151 -8.68 -15.34 -3.20
C ARG A 151 -8.83 -16.77 -2.73
N ARG A 152 -9.64 -16.99 -1.69
CA ARG A 152 -9.94 -18.33 -1.18
C ARG A 152 -10.71 -19.11 -2.25
N ALA A 153 -10.31 -20.36 -2.48
CA ALA A 153 -10.91 -21.19 -3.52
C ALA A 153 -12.45 -21.35 -3.38
N VAL A 154 -12.94 -21.41 -2.14
CA VAL A 154 -14.39 -21.49 -1.84
C VAL A 154 -15.17 -20.24 -2.27
N CYS A 155 -14.48 -19.14 -2.58
CA CYS A 155 -15.04 -17.86 -3.01
C CYS A 155 -14.85 -17.60 -4.51
N ASN A 156 -14.33 -18.57 -5.28
CA ASN A 156 -14.10 -18.42 -6.71
C ASN A 156 -15.38 -18.56 -7.55
N THR A 157 -16.40 -19.26 -7.02
CA THR A 157 -17.63 -19.62 -7.75
C THR A 157 -18.71 -18.54 -7.71
N LYS A 158 -18.38 -17.34 -7.20
CA LYS A 158 -19.35 -16.27 -6.98
C LYS A 158 -19.60 -15.45 -8.25
N PRO A 159 -20.87 -15.09 -8.57
CA PRO A 159 -21.24 -14.24 -9.72
C PRO A 159 -20.43 -12.93 -9.80
N GLU A 160 -20.22 -12.36 -11.00
CA GLU A 160 -19.41 -11.13 -11.20
C GLU A 160 -20.14 -9.90 -10.62
N ASP A 161 -21.46 -9.95 -10.62
CA ASP A 161 -22.37 -9.00 -9.97
C ASP A 161 -22.53 -9.23 -8.44
N ASP A 162 -22.00 -10.34 -7.90
CA ASP A 162 -21.98 -10.67 -6.46
C ASP A 162 -20.58 -11.19 -6.03
N PRO A 163 -19.51 -10.38 -6.15
CA PRO A 163 -18.12 -10.86 -6.04
C PRO A 163 -17.70 -11.23 -4.60
N TYR A 164 -18.51 -10.88 -3.60
CA TYR A 164 -18.36 -11.22 -2.19
C TYR A 164 -19.72 -11.23 -1.49
N ASN A 165 -19.83 -11.93 -0.37
CA ASN A 165 -21.06 -11.98 0.42
C ASN A 165 -21.13 -10.81 1.42
N GLU A 166 -22.25 -10.10 1.49
CA GLU A 166 -22.39 -8.96 2.42
C GLU A 166 -22.42 -9.36 3.90
N ASN A 167 -22.81 -10.60 4.22
CA ASN A 167 -22.78 -11.10 5.59
C ASN A 167 -21.34 -11.23 6.06
N ALA A 168 -20.95 -10.44 7.06
CA ALA A 168 -19.62 -10.46 7.65
C ALA A 168 -19.20 -11.85 8.17
N ALA A 169 -20.16 -12.67 8.63
CA ALA A 169 -19.92 -14.04 9.10
C ALA A 169 -19.65 -15.04 7.97
N SER A 170 -19.89 -14.66 6.70
CA SER A 170 -19.62 -15.52 5.56
C SER A 170 -18.11 -15.75 5.39
N PRO A 171 -17.68 -16.98 5.01
CA PRO A 171 -16.29 -17.23 4.63
C PRO A 171 -15.86 -16.46 3.38
N CYS A 172 -16.81 -15.91 2.63
CA CYS A 172 -16.59 -15.07 1.45
C CYS A 172 -17.04 -13.63 1.65
N SER A 173 -17.05 -13.14 2.90
CA SER A 173 -17.29 -11.72 3.18
C SER A 173 -16.17 -10.83 2.60
N LYS A 174 -16.39 -9.52 2.54
CA LYS A 174 -15.37 -8.53 2.08
C LYS A 174 -14.05 -8.59 2.87
N GLU A 175 -14.11 -9.12 4.09
CA GLU A 175 -12.95 -9.41 4.93
C GLU A 175 -12.34 -10.78 4.65
N ASN A 176 -13.16 -11.80 4.42
CA ASN A 176 -12.70 -13.18 4.43
C ASN A 176 -12.39 -13.77 3.04
N LEU A 177 -12.75 -13.09 1.94
CA LEU A 177 -12.58 -13.64 0.60
C LEU A 177 -11.12 -13.83 0.15
N PHE A 178 -10.16 -13.14 0.78
CA PHE A 178 -8.73 -13.28 0.52
C PHE A 178 -8.01 -13.84 1.76
N GLU A 179 -6.95 -14.60 1.54
CA GLU A 179 -6.07 -15.09 2.58
C GLU A 179 -4.61 -14.76 2.28
N TRP A 180 -3.89 -14.34 3.32
CA TRP A 180 -2.44 -14.18 3.27
C TRP A 180 -1.76 -15.55 3.17
N VAL A 181 -0.97 -15.75 2.14
CA VAL A 181 -0.25 -17.01 1.92
C VAL A 181 1.05 -17.02 2.70
N ASN A 182 1.54 -18.19 3.11
CA ASN A 182 2.83 -18.37 3.78
C ASN A 182 3.00 -17.54 5.06
N GLY A 183 1.91 -17.18 5.75
CA GLY A 183 1.95 -16.49 7.04
C GLY A 183 2.54 -15.08 7.01
N VAL A 184 2.49 -14.39 5.85
CA VAL A 184 3.08 -13.04 5.69
C VAL A 184 2.30 -11.93 6.39
N SER A 185 1.07 -12.22 6.78
CA SER A 185 0.23 -11.43 7.67
C SER A 185 -0.82 -12.36 8.29
N ASN A 186 -1.42 -11.92 9.39
CA ASN A 186 -2.47 -12.61 10.12
C ASN A 186 -3.77 -11.78 10.21
N ASN A 187 -3.84 -10.66 9.51
CA ASN A 187 -4.93 -9.71 9.65
C ASN A 187 -5.57 -9.38 8.30
N ASN A 188 -6.72 -10.02 8.04
CA ASN A 188 -7.49 -9.78 6.82
C ASN A 188 -8.34 -8.51 6.89
N LEU A 189 -8.67 -8.01 8.09
CA LEU A 189 -9.47 -6.80 8.26
C LEU A 189 -8.86 -5.58 7.56
N VAL A 190 -7.53 -5.50 7.50
CA VAL A 190 -6.84 -4.37 6.89
C VAL A 190 -7.08 -4.32 5.37
N ILE A 191 -7.17 -5.48 4.70
CA ILE A 191 -7.55 -5.55 3.28
C ILE A 191 -8.93 -4.93 3.09
N SER A 192 -9.90 -5.33 3.92
CA SER A 192 -11.31 -4.91 3.79
C SER A 192 -11.51 -3.39 3.88
N ARG A 193 -10.64 -2.68 4.62
CA ARG A 193 -10.69 -1.22 4.79
C ARG A 193 -10.04 -0.43 3.68
N HIS A 194 -9.19 -1.07 2.88
CA HIS A 194 -8.35 -0.40 1.89
C HIS A 194 -8.59 -0.80 0.45
N TRP A 195 -9.62 -1.60 0.18
CA TRP A 195 -10.15 -1.79 -1.17
C TRP A 195 -10.38 -0.46 -1.85
N ASP A 196 -9.85 -0.29 -3.07
CA ASP A 196 -10.23 0.86 -3.87
C ASP A 196 -11.75 0.84 -4.17
N PRO A 197 -12.36 1.98 -4.54
CA PRO A 197 -13.81 2.13 -4.56
C PRO A 197 -14.58 1.13 -5.43
N ILE A 198 -13.96 0.50 -6.43
CA ILE A 198 -14.63 -0.45 -7.33
C ILE A 198 -14.34 -1.92 -6.98
N ASN A 199 -13.57 -2.20 -5.92
CA ASN A 199 -13.08 -3.54 -5.59
C ASN A 199 -13.52 -4.02 -4.18
N PRO A 200 -13.50 -5.34 -3.92
CA PRO A 200 -13.09 -6.42 -4.83
C PRO A 200 -14.16 -6.71 -5.89
N SER A 201 -13.76 -6.79 -7.16
CA SER A 201 -14.70 -6.94 -8.29
C SER A 201 -14.75 -8.35 -8.89
N ASN A 202 -13.74 -9.19 -8.67
CA ASN A 202 -13.67 -10.54 -9.24
C ASN A 202 -14.03 -10.61 -10.74
N LYS A 203 -13.59 -9.63 -11.55
CA LYS A 203 -14.03 -9.51 -12.95
C LYS A 203 -13.86 -10.83 -13.69
N LYS A 204 -14.85 -11.20 -14.49
CA LYS A 204 -14.92 -12.47 -15.24
C LYS A 204 -14.56 -13.72 -14.42
N HIS A 205 -14.68 -13.67 -13.10
CA HIS A 205 -14.33 -14.73 -12.16
C HIS A 205 -12.87 -15.19 -12.22
N HIS A 206 -11.90 -14.30 -12.44
CA HIS A 206 -10.49 -14.71 -12.48
C HIS A 206 -9.51 -13.80 -11.72
N GLU A 207 -10.02 -12.81 -10.98
CA GLU A 207 -9.18 -11.89 -10.21
C GLU A 207 -8.84 -12.45 -8.82
N TYR A 208 -7.90 -13.41 -8.80
CA TYR A 208 -7.58 -14.20 -7.61
C TYR A 208 -6.33 -13.74 -6.86
N CYS A 209 -5.66 -12.68 -7.31
CA CYS A 209 -4.42 -12.19 -6.71
C CYS A 209 -4.55 -10.74 -6.26
N LEU A 210 -3.95 -10.43 -5.11
CA LEU A 210 -4.05 -9.10 -4.52
C LEU A 210 -2.89 -8.19 -4.94
N THR A 211 -3.20 -6.92 -5.14
CA THR A 211 -2.21 -5.88 -5.42
C THR A 211 -2.47 -4.62 -4.61
N ILE A 212 -1.43 -3.80 -4.49
CA ILE A 212 -1.55 -2.40 -4.09
C ILE A 212 -1.24 -1.51 -5.28
N MET A 213 -2.13 -0.56 -5.56
CA MET A 213 -1.93 0.47 -6.57
C MET A 213 -1.33 1.71 -5.91
N ASN A 214 -0.41 2.36 -6.60
CA ASN A 214 0.20 3.59 -6.13
C ASN A 214 0.22 4.59 -7.27
N TYR A 215 -0.71 5.55 -7.24
CA TYR A 215 -0.87 6.56 -8.31
C TYR A 215 -0.19 7.89 -7.97
N GLY A 216 0.69 7.91 -6.97
CA GLY A 216 1.44 9.10 -6.53
C GLY A 216 0.90 9.75 -5.26
N TYR A 217 0.03 9.04 -4.53
CA TYR A 217 -0.50 9.46 -3.23
C TYR A 217 -0.37 8.28 -2.26
N VAL A 218 -0.11 8.59 -1.00
CA VAL A 218 -0.11 7.63 0.12
C VAL A 218 -1.35 7.85 0.98
N ASN A 219 -1.70 6.87 1.81
CA ASN A 219 -2.87 6.88 2.68
C ASN A 219 -4.20 6.97 1.91
N ASN A 220 -4.30 6.16 0.86
CA ASN A 220 -5.50 6.01 0.05
C ASN A 220 -5.87 4.54 -0.10
N ASN A 221 -7.15 4.29 -0.33
CA ASN A 221 -7.66 2.95 -0.57
C ASN A 221 -7.31 2.53 -2.00
N MET A 222 -6.36 1.61 -2.11
CA MET A 222 -5.72 1.24 -3.38
C MET A 222 -5.49 -0.26 -3.51
N ILE A 223 -6.15 -1.07 -2.68
CA ILE A 223 -6.11 -2.52 -2.83
C ILE A 223 -7.02 -2.92 -3.98
N ASN A 224 -6.49 -3.77 -4.86
CA ASN A 224 -7.15 -4.24 -6.07
C ASN A 224 -6.91 -5.74 -6.25
N ASP A 225 -7.96 -6.50 -6.53
CA ASP A 225 -7.86 -7.88 -6.99
C ASP A 225 -7.68 -7.91 -8.51
N ILE A 226 -6.77 -8.75 -8.98
CA ILE A 226 -6.49 -8.90 -10.40
C ILE A 226 -6.20 -10.36 -10.75
N ASP A 227 -6.19 -10.65 -12.04
CA ASP A 227 -5.68 -11.92 -12.56
C ASP A 227 -4.25 -12.17 -12.08
N CYS A 228 -4.01 -13.36 -11.54
CA CYS A 228 -2.66 -13.80 -11.16
C CYS A 228 -1.72 -13.89 -12.38
N ALA A 229 -2.29 -14.23 -13.54
CA ALA A 229 -1.66 -14.32 -14.85
C ALA A 229 -2.69 -14.00 -15.95
N PRO A 230 -2.31 -13.43 -17.10
CA PRO A 230 -0.94 -13.25 -17.61
C PRO A 230 -0.27 -11.94 -17.18
N ARG A 231 -0.88 -11.18 -16.26
CA ARG A 231 -0.41 -9.85 -15.88
C ARG A 231 0.97 -9.90 -15.22
N LYS A 232 1.90 -9.08 -15.74
CA LYS A 232 3.28 -8.99 -15.22
C LYS A 232 3.50 -7.69 -14.48
N LEU A 233 3.70 -7.78 -13.17
CA LEU A 233 3.88 -6.64 -12.27
C LEU A 233 5.18 -6.74 -11.48
N PRO A 234 5.75 -5.61 -11.02
CA PRO A 234 6.70 -5.63 -9.91
C PRO A 234 6.04 -6.20 -8.65
N PHE A 235 6.87 -6.57 -7.68
CA PHE A 235 6.41 -7.24 -6.47
C PHE A 235 7.25 -6.86 -5.27
N VAL A 236 6.72 -7.10 -4.07
CA VAL A 236 7.44 -6.87 -2.81
C VAL A 236 7.55 -8.17 -2.03
N CYS A 237 8.76 -8.51 -1.62
CA CYS A 237 9.04 -9.65 -0.77
C CYS A 237 9.07 -9.24 0.70
N GLY A 238 8.73 -10.17 1.58
CA GLY A 238 8.65 -9.98 3.03
C GLY A 238 9.12 -11.22 3.79
N LYS A 239 9.81 -10.99 4.92
CA LYS A 239 10.19 -12.03 5.91
C LYS A 239 10.46 -11.40 7.27
N PHE A 240 10.38 -12.17 8.34
CA PHE A 240 10.85 -11.71 9.65
C PHE A 240 12.38 -11.60 9.68
N ALA A 241 12.87 -10.58 10.39
CA ALA A 241 14.27 -10.48 10.78
C ALA A 241 14.71 -11.69 11.58
N LYS A 242 15.99 -12.03 11.48
CA LYS A 242 16.64 -13.05 12.31
C LYS A 242 17.62 -12.36 13.24
N ALA A 243 17.86 -12.96 14.42
CA ALA A 243 19.00 -12.57 15.24
C ALA A 243 20.30 -12.77 14.44
N ILE A 244 21.22 -11.80 14.52
CA ILE A 244 22.55 -11.86 13.89
C ILE A 244 23.56 -12.34 14.90
#